data_AF-A0AAV1PC01-F1
#
_entry.id   AF-A0AAV1PC01-F1
#
_cell.length_a   1.000
_cell.length_b   1.000
_cell.length_c   1.000
_cell.angle_alpha   90.00
_cell.angle_beta   90.00
_cell.angle_gamma   90.00
#
_symmetry.space_group_name_H-M   'P 1'
#
loop_
_entity.id
_entity.type
_entity.pdbx_description
1 polymer ?
#
loop_
_entity_poly.entity_id
_entity_poly.type
_entity_poly.pdbx_seq_one_letter_code
_entity_poly.pdbx_strand_id
1 'polypeptide(L)'
;MEDDGSNSGLLSSSSIIRLKPVINRVKTHSKMLQGSNILGHERPVVIRLSYTTFVLGTVCLPLLGLITCVFISSVFHFDDSTGTHCQVPNYLPSISASISLSPECHIWRFCIGLHSAPRFLVAVTYFKFYKTRFASRLLESSLSCLNLAFSISENLGLLLLTYVSSNETYFVHKEGFVLFIVSSLIYMLITCRLWKAIKKYSLSPEDAKSHHWKVRFLLLNISFCAFAGFFYWKHNMYCQSGSYTLFALFEYLVVFSNMAFHLTAVWDFKSREVMVISCSDDKDF
;
A
#
# COMPACT_ATOMS: atom_id res chain seq x y z
N MET A 1 -15.77 57.33 -2.69
CA MET A 1 -16.78 56.30 -2.93
C MET A 1 -16.00 55.12 -3.49
N GLU A 2 -15.44 54.26 -2.64
CA GLU A 2 -16.19 53.21 -1.87
C GLU A 2 -17.09 52.44 -2.85
N ASP A 3 -17.00 51.12 -3.03
CA ASP A 3 -16.47 50.06 -2.16
C ASP A 3 -16.27 48.76 -2.96
N ASP A 4 -15.39 47.90 -2.42
CA ASP A 4 -15.42 46.43 -2.28
C ASP A 4 -16.31 45.56 -3.21
N GLY A 5 -15.94 44.35 -3.62
CA GLY A 5 -14.91 43.42 -3.16
C GLY A 5 -15.31 41.98 -3.54
N SER A 6 -14.42 41.03 -3.18
CA SER A 6 -14.55 39.57 -3.27
C SER A 6 -14.00 38.88 -4.53
N ASN A 7 -12.68 38.87 -4.62
CA ASN A 7 -11.93 37.81 -5.30
C ASN A 7 -11.68 36.68 -4.27
N SER A 8 -12.52 35.65 -4.27
CA SER A 8 -12.36 34.48 -3.40
C SER A 8 -11.25 33.56 -3.93
N GLY A 9 -10.01 33.85 -3.55
CA GLY A 9 -8.88 32.95 -3.75
C GLY A 9 -8.99 31.73 -2.83
N LEU A 10 -9.29 30.56 -3.39
CA LEU A 10 -9.12 29.27 -2.71
C LEU A 10 -7.62 29.05 -2.44
N LEU A 11 -7.19 29.31 -1.21
CA LEU A 11 -5.86 28.95 -0.71
C LEU A 11 -5.77 27.44 -0.53
N SER A 12 -5.14 26.75 -1.50
CA SER A 12 -4.71 25.37 -1.33
C SER A 12 -3.35 25.34 -0.63
N SER A 13 -3.35 25.24 0.70
CA SER A 13 -2.14 24.94 1.48
C SER A 13 -1.65 23.52 1.18
N SER A 14 -0.81 23.39 0.16
CA SER A 14 -0.20 22.11 -0.22
C SER A 14 1.06 21.85 0.62
N SER A 15 0.95 20.93 1.59
CA SER A 15 2.11 20.42 2.34
C SER A 15 2.93 19.46 1.46
N ILE A 16 4.26 19.61 1.41
CA ILE A 16 5.14 18.75 0.60
C ILE A 16 5.84 17.73 1.49
N ILE A 17 5.68 16.44 1.18
CA ILE A 17 6.35 15.34 1.88
C ILE A 17 7.72 15.07 1.23
N ARG A 18 8.81 15.15 1.99
CA ARG A 18 10.17 14.77 1.53
C ARG A 18 10.75 13.66 2.41
N LEU A 19 11.48 12.74 1.77
CA LEU A 19 12.31 11.74 2.45
C LEU A 19 13.75 12.25 2.52
N LYS A 20 14.33 12.34 3.72
CA LYS A 20 15.78 12.55 3.89
C LYS A 20 16.39 11.33 4.62
N PRO A 21 17.66 10.98 4.32
CA PRO A 21 18.40 10.01 5.12
C PRO A 21 18.63 10.54 6.55
N VAL A 22 18.63 9.66 7.54
CA VAL A 22 19.06 9.98 8.91
C VAL A 22 20.56 10.27 8.86
N ILE A 23 20.94 11.54 8.93
CA ILE A 23 22.33 11.94 9.13
C ILE A 23 22.56 11.96 10.64
N ASN A 24 23.23 10.94 11.16
CA ASN A 24 23.81 11.02 12.50
C ASN A 24 24.86 12.14 12.48
N ARG A 25 24.55 13.29 13.07
CA ARG A 25 25.58 14.30 13.39
C ARG A 25 26.56 13.67 14.37
N VAL A 26 27.66 13.14 13.86
CA VAL A 26 28.86 12.92 14.66
C VAL A 26 29.27 14.31 15.17
N LYS A 27 29.15 14.54 16.48
CA LYS A 27 29.73 15.71 17.15
C LYS A 27 31.25 15.55 17.11
N THR A 28 31.89 15.91 16.02
CA THR A 28 33.32 16.20 16.01
C THR A 28 33.50 17.65 16.43
N HIS A 29 33.90 17.82 17.69
CA HIS A 29 34.25 19.11 18.26
C HIS A 29 35.62 19.52 17.66
N SER A 30 35.62 20.36 16.64
CA SER A 30 36.82 21.14 16.28
C SER A 30 36.41 22.55 15.91
N LYS A 31 36.95 23.50 16.68
CA LYS A 31 36.69 24.93 16.61
C LYS A 31 37.42 25.55 15.41
N MET A 32 36.73 26.50 14.77
CA MET A 32 37.23 27.65 14.00
C MET A 32 37.86 27.37 12.63
N LEU A 33 37.11 27.74 11.57
CA LEU A 33 37.42 28.93 10.76
C LEU A 33 36.20 29.33 9.92
N GLN A 34 36.05 30.64 9.84
CA GLN A 34 34.94 31.44 9.33
C GLN A 34 34.86 31.39 7.80
N GLY A 35 33.64 31.30 7.24
CA GLY A 35 33.42 31.48 5.80
C GLY A 35 32.03 31.10 5.33
N SER A 36 31.25 32.11 4.91
CA SER A 36 30.06 32.01 4.06
C SER A 36 28.73 31.62 4.74
N ASN A 37 28.07 32.62 5.32
CA ASN A 37 26.63 32.61 5.59
C ASN A 37 25.85 32.54 4.25
N ILE A 38 25.62 31.34 3.72
CA ILE A 38 24.47 31.10 2.86
C ILE A 38 23.32 30.76 3.82
N LEU A 39 22.50 31.75 4.11
CA LEU A 39 21.26 31.62 4.87
C LEU A 39 20.27 30.79 4.04
N GLY A 40 20.48 29.47 3.98
CA GLY A 40 19.45 28.54 3.57
C GLY A 40 18.36 28.55 4.63
N HIS A 41 17.24 29.21 4.35
CA HIS A 41 16.05 29.17 5.18
C HIS A 41 15.59 27.70 5.32
N GLU A 42 16.04 27.01 6.37
CA GLU A 42 15.60 25.66 6.73
C GLU A 42 14.12 25.78 7.16
N ARG A 43 13.22 25.59 6.18
CA ARG A 43 11.77 25.61 6.39
C ARG A 43 11.39 24.73 7.59
N PRO A 44 10.49 25.18 8.47
CA PRO A 44 10.15 24.43 9.68
C PRO A 44 9.55 23.07 9.31
N VAL A 45 10.20 22.01 9.79
CA VAL A 45 9.72 20.64 9.67
C VAL A 45 8.65 20.43 10.74
N VAL A 46 7.40 20.22 10.33
CA VAL A 46 6.25 20.15 11.24
C VAL A 46 6.15 18.76 11.90
N ILE A 47 6.44 17.70 11.15
CA ILE A 47 6.39 16.31 11.64
C ILE A 47 7.56 15.51 11.05
N ARG A 48 8.28 14.79 11.92
CA ARG A 48 9.27 13.76 11.54
C ARG A 48 8.75 12.40 11.98
N LEU A 49 8.54 11.50 11.03
CA LEU A 49 8.22 10.10 11.31
C LEU A 49 9.32 9.20 10.78
N SER A 50 9.69 8.18 11.56
CA SER A 50 10.51 7.10 11.02
C SER A 50 9.75 6.40 9.89
N TYR A 51 10.45 6.01 8.82
CA TYR A 51 9.81 5.31 7.72
C TYR A 51 9.17 3.98 8.19
N THR A 52 9.77 3.33 9.18
CA THR A 52 9.24 2.11 9.80
C THR A 52 7.86 2.35 10.43
N THR A 53 7.70 3.38 11.26
CA THR A 53 6.41 3.71 11.88
C THR A 53 5.37 4.04 10.82
N PHE A 54 5.77 4.77 9.77
CA PHE A 54 4.89 5.12 8.66
C PHE A 54 4.37 3.89 7.90
N VAL A 55 5.24 2.93 7.55
CA VAL A 55 4.84 1.69 6.87
C VAL A 55 3.96 0.82 7.77
N LEU A 56 4.33 0.67 9.05
CA LEU A 56 3.53 -0.11 10.00
C LEU A 56 2.13 0.46 10.15
N GLY A 57 2.01 1.78 10.40
CA GLY A 57 0.71 2.45 10.49
C GLY A 57 -0.11 2.27 9.21
N THR A 58 0.54 2.38 8.05
CA THR A 58 -0.11 2.16 6.75
C THR A 58 -0.69 0.76 6.62
N VAL A 59 0.04 -0.30 7.00
CA VAL A 59 -0.43 -1.69 6.90
C VAL A 59 -1.45 -2.03 7.98
N CYS A 60 -1.37 -1.43 9.16
CA CYS A 60 -2.33 -1.65 10.24
C CYS A 60 -3.76 -1.21 9.87
N LEU A 61 -3.92 -0.14 9.08
CA LEU A 61 -5.23 0.37 8.65
C LEU A 61 -6.10 -0.71 7.97
N PRO A 62 -5.70 -1.30 6.82
CA PRO A 62 -6.51 -2.33 6.17
C PRO A 62 -6.56 -3.64 6.97
N LEU A 63 -5.53 -3.96 7.77
CA LEU A 63 -5.55 -5.16 8.61
C LEU A 63 -6.64 -5.08 9.70
N LEU A 64 -6.67 -3.99 10.46
CA LEU A 64 -7.67 -3.77 11.51
C LEU A 64 -9.06 -3.58 10.91
N GLY A 65 -9.17 -2.87 9.79
CA GLY A 65 -10.41 -2.74 9.03
C GLY A 65 -10.96 -4.11 8.63
N LEU A 66 -10.15 -4.97 8.02
CA LEU A 66 -10.56 -6.31 7.59
C LEU A 66 -10.98 -7.19 8.77
N ILE A 67 -10.18 -7.24 9.84
CA ILE A 67 -10.50 -8.03 11.04
C ILE A 67 -11.84 -7.59 11.62
N THR A 68 -12.07 -6.28 11.71
CA THR A 68 -13.32 -5.73 12.24
C THR A 68 -14.52 -6.07 11.36
N CYS A 69 -14.38 -5.92 10.03
CA CYS A 69 -15.45 -6.25 9.09
C CYS A 69 -15.79 -7.74 9.14
N VAL A 70 -14.79 -8.62 9.05
CA VAL A 70 -14.98 -10.08 9.12
C VAL A 70 -15.61 -10.48 10.46
N PHE A 71 -15.20 -9.86 11.57
CA PHE A 71 -15.80 -10.12 12.88
C PHE A 71 -17.28 -9.73 12.91
N ILE A 72 -17.62 -8.53 12.47
CA ILE A 72 -19.01 -8.06 12.44
C ILE A 72 -19.84 -8.96 11.52
N SER A 73 -19.37 -9.26 10.32
CA SER A 73 -20.10 -10.11 9.39
C SER A 73 -20.27 -11.54 9.92
N SER A 74 -19.26 -12.10 10.59
CA SER A 74 -19.36 -13.46 11.16
C SER A 74 -20.30 -13.55 12.37
N VAL A 75 -20.45 -12.47 13.14
CA VAL A 75 -21.27 -12.47 14.36
C VAL A 75 -22.70 -12.00 14.11
N PHE A 76 -22.86 -10.94 13.30
CA PHE A 76 -24.14 -10.26 13.11
C PHE A 76 -24.78 -10.52 11.75
N HIS A 77 -24.00 -10.84 10.71
CA HIS A 77 -24.50 -11.06 9.35
C HIS A 77 -24.03 -12.40 8.77
N PHE A 78 -24.03 -13.46 9.60
CA PHE A 78 -23.42 -14.74 9.22
C PHE A 78 -24.08 -15.36 7.99
N ASP A 79 -25.40 -15.46 7.98
CA ASP A 79 -26.15 -16.06 6.87
C ASP A 79 -26.00 -15.25 5.57
N ASP A 80 -26.08 -13.92 5.67
CA ASP A 80 -25.92 -13.02 4.52
C ASP A 80 -24.50 -13.04 3.95
N SER A 81 -23.49 -13.21 4.80
CA SER A 81 -22.07 -13.14 4.40
C SER A 81 -21.47 -14.50 4.00
N THR A 82 -22.12 -15.62 4.36
CA THR A 82 -21.72 -16.98 3.98
C THR A 82 -22.63 -17.62 2.92
N GLY A 83 -23.81 -17.03 2.69
CA GLY A 83 -24.78 -17.47 1.70
C GLY A 83 -24.24 -17.38 0.27
N THR A 84 -24.45 -18.45 -0.50
CA THR A 84 -24.11 -18.50 -1.93
C THR A 84 -25.26 -19.06 -2.75
N HIS A 85 -25.21 -18.88 -4.07
CA HIS A 85 -26.21 -19.40 -5.00
C HIS A 85 -26.40 -20.93 -4.92
N CYS A 86 -25.38 -21.67 -4.48
CA CYS A 86 -25.43 -23.12 -4.30
C CYS A 86 -26.28 -23.56 -3.09
N GLN A 87 -26.61 -22.65 -2.16
CA GLN A 87 -27.40 -22.95 -0.96
C GLN A 87 -26.84 -24.13 -0.14
N VAL A 88 -25.51 -24.25 -0.07
CA VAL A 88 -24.80 -25.27 0.71
C VAL A 88 -24.09 -24.63 1.92
N PRO A 89 -23.88 -25.38 3.02
CA PRO A 89 -23.23 -24.84 4.21
C PRO A 89 -21.82 -24.31 3.94
N ASN A 90 -21.57 -23.08 4.41
CA ASN A 90 -20.27 -22.42 4.46
C ASN A 90 -20.08 -21.79 5.85
N TYR A 91 -18.83 -21.66 6.28
CA TYR A 91 -18.49 -21.31 7.67
C TYR A 91 -17.59 -20.09 7.80
N LEU A 92 -17.17 -19.50 6.69
CA LEU A 92 -16.30 -18.33 6.65
C LEU A 92 -16.77 -17.41 5.52
N PRO A 93 -17.06 -16.12 5.80
CA PRO A 93 -17.46 -15.19 4.77
C PRO A 93 -16.27 -14.82 3.87
N SER A 94 -16.50 -14.56 2.59
CA SER A 94 -15.45 -13.99 1.73
C SER A 94 -15.14 -12.54 2.14
N ILE A 95 -13.98 -12.01 1.73
CA ILE A 95 -13.64 -10.60 1.98
C ILE A 95 -14.68 -9.71 1.33
N SER A 96 -15.01 -9.96 0.06
CA SER A 96 -16.01 -9.19 -0.68
C SER A 96 -17.35 -9.16 0.04
N ALA A 97 -17.82 -10.29 0.60
CA ALA A 97 -19.04 -10.32 1.40
C ALA A 97 -18.89 -9.52 2.71
N SER A 98 -17.76 -9.69 3.39
CA SER A 98 -17.47 -9.05 4.68
C SER A 98 -17.38 -7.52 4.62
N ILE A 99 -17.02 -6.96 3.47
CA ILE A 99 -16.86 -5.50 3.29
C ILE A 99 -18.06 -4.85 2.58
N SER A 100 -19.12 -5.60 2.28
CA SER A 100 -20.25 -5.12 1.47
C SER A 100 -21.49 -4.72 2.26
N LEU A 101 -21.64 -5.21 3.50
CA LEU A 101 -22.76 -4.92 4.38
C LEU A 101 -22.52 -3.68 5.25
N SER A 102 -23.58 -3.14 5.86
CA SER A 102 -23.48 -2.00 6.77
C SER A 102 -23.55 -2.48 8.22
N PRO A 103 -22.65 -2.04 9.12
CA PRO A 103 -21.73 -0.91 9.00
C PRO A 103 -20.34 -1.22 8.39
N GLU A 104 -20.04 -2.47 8.07
CA GLU A 104 -18.71 -2.95 7.66
C GLU A 104 -18.12 -2.18 6.47
N CYS A 105 -18.94 -1.89 5.46
CA CYS A 105 -18.51 -1.16 4.26
C CYS A 105 -18.01 0.25 4.58
N HIS A 106 -18.61 0.93 5.57
CA HIS A 106 -18.17 2.26 6.00
C HIS A 106 -16.85 2.20 6.76
N ILE A 107 -16.69 1.19 7.63
CA ILE A 107 -15.42 0.94 8.35
C ILE A 107 -14.31 0.66 7.35
N TRP A 108 -14.57 -0.24 6.39
CA TRP A 108 -13.62 -0.59 5.34
C TRP A 108 -13.23 0.61 4.47
N ARG A 109 -14.23 1.37 3.97
CA ARG A 109 -14.01 2.58 3.16
C ARG A 109 -13.17 3.62 3.91
N PHE A 110 -13.42 3.83 5.20
CA PHE A 110 -12.63 4.74 6.03
C PHE A 110 -11.17 4.28 6.16
N CYS A 111 -10.94 3.00 6.53
CA CYS A 111 -9.61 2.43 6.66
C CYS A 111 -8.82 2.49 5.35
N ILE A 112 -9.44 2.11 4.22
CA ILE A 112 -8.79 2.14 2.91
C ILE A 112 -8.60 3.55 2.37
N GLY A 113 -9.55 4.46 2.64
CA GLY A 113 -9.42 5.88 2.34
C GLY A 113 -8.16 6.47 2.97
N LEU A 114 -7.95 6.25 4.26
CA LEU A 114 -6.74 6.68 4.97
C LEU A 114 -5.47 5.96 4.51
N HIS A 115 -5.58 4.67 4.14
CA HIS A 115 -4.45 3.86 3.65
C HIS A 115 -3.96 4.30 2.26
N SER A 116 -4.85 4.83 1.42
CA SER A 116 -4.59 5.08 0.00
C SER A 116 -3.46 6.09 -0.26
N ALA A 117 -3.50 7.27 0.37
CA ALA A 117 -2.48 8.30 0.18
C ALA A 117 -1.07 7.84 0.61
N PRO A 118 -0.89 7.23 1.80
CA PRO A 118 0.38 6.61 2.18
C PRO A 118 0.90 5.59 1.16
N ARG A 119 0.03 4.76 0.58
CA ARG A 119 0.42 3.77 -0.42
C ARG A 119 0.94 4.38 -1.71
N PHE A 120 0.26 5.41 -2.23
CA PHE A 120 0.75 6.14 -3.40
C PHE A 120 2.10 6.82 -3.11
N LEU A 121 2.30 7.35 -1.89
CA LEU A 121 3.57 7.90 -1.48
C LEU A 121 4.69 6.84 -1.46
N VAL A 122 4.41 5.63 -0.95
CA VAL A 122 5.36 4.50 -0.99
C VAL A 122 5.71 4.12 -2.43
N ALA A 123 4.72 4.06 -3.33
CA ALA A 123 4.95 3.75 -4.74
C ALA A 123 5.91 4.76 -5.40
N VAL A 124 5.68 6.05 -5.20
CA VAL A 124 6.56 7.13 -5.71
C VAL A 124 7.94 7.07 -5.06
N THR A 125 8.02 6.71 -3.77
CA THR A 125 9.28 6.55 -3.04
C THR A 125 10.15 5.46 -3.64
N TYR A 126 9.58 4.29 -3.89
CA TYR A 126 10.27 3.20 -4.58
C TYR A 126 10.69 3.59 -5.99
N PHE A 127 9.82 4.25 -6.76
CA PHE A 127 10.17 4.72 -8.10
C PHE A 127 11.38 5.64 -8.10
N LYS A 128 11.38 6.67 -7.24
CA LYS A 128 12.53 7.58 -7.10
C LYS A 128 13.79 6.83 -6.70
N PHE A 129 13.68 5.92 -5.74
CA PHE A 129 14.80 5.09 -5.30
C PHE A 129 15.39 4.25 -6.44
N TYR A 130 14.56 3.56 -7.22
CA TYR A 130 15.02 2.74 -8.33
C TYR A 130 15.58 3.58 -9.48
N LYS A 131 14.93 4.70 -9.85
CA LYS A 131 15.42 5.61 -10.89
C LYS A 131 16.80 6.17 -10.58
N THR A 132 17.04 6.58 -9.34
CA THR A 132 18.37 7.05 -8.91
C THR A 132 19.40 5.92 -8.94
N ARG A 133 19.02 4.71 -8.48
CA ARG A 133 19.95 3.57 -8.41
C ARG A 133 20.32 3.01 -9.79
N PHE A 134 19.38 3.01 -10.74
CA PHE A 134 19.50 2.37 -12.04
C PHE A 134 19.58 3.36 -13.21
N ALA A 135 20.02 4.59 -12.96
CA ALA A 135 20.06 5.66 -13.96
C ALA A 135 20.83 5.26 -15.25
N SER A 136 21.92 4.51 -15.11
CA SER A 136 22.76 4.04 -16.23
C SER A 136 22.34 2.69 -16.82
N ARG A 137 21.28 2.04 -16.29
CA ARG A 137 20.86 0.69 -16.69
C ARG A 137 19.46 0.73 -17.30
N LEU A 138 19.38 0.72 -18.63
CA LEU A 138 18.13 0.91 -19.37
C LEU A 138 17.03 -0.10 -19.00
N LEU A 139 17.37 -1.39 -18.86
CA LEU A 139 16.42 -2.44 -18.52
C LEU A 139 15.81 -2.21 -17.13
N GLU A 140 16.64 -2.04 -16.10
CA GLU A 140 16.17 -1.80 -14.73
C GLU A 140 15.45 -0.44 -14.59
N SER A 141 15.87 0.57 -15.35
CA SER A 141 15.20 1.87 -15.42
C SER A 141 13.78 1.73 -16.01
N SER A 142 13.60 0.95 -17.08
CA SER A 142 12.28 0.64 -17.65
C SER A 142 11.42 -0.17 -16.69
N LEU A 143 11.99 -1.21 -16.07
CA LEU A 143 11.33 -1.98 -15.02
C LEU A 143 10.89 -1.10 -13.84
N SER A 144 11.62 -0.04 -13.51
CA SER A 144 11.23 0.91 -12.46
C SER A 144 9.96 1.67 -12.82
N CYS A 145 9.81 2.09 -14.08
CA CYS A 145 8.58 2.74 -14.57
C CYS A 145 7.39 1.77 -14.55
N LEU A 146 7.60 0.54 -15.04
CA LEU A 146 6.56 -0.50 -14.99
C LEU A 146 6.17 -0.83 -13.55
N ASN A 147 7.15 -0.91 -12.64
CA ASN A 147 6.89 -1.15 -11.23
C ASN A 147 6.00 -0.06 -10.62
N LEU A 148 6.22 1.22 -10.96
CA LEU A 148 5.36 2.31 -10.53
C LEU A 148 3.95 2.15 -11.10
N ALA A 149 3.83 1.89 -12.41
CA ALA A 149 2.54 1.74 -13.08
C ALA A 149 1.71 0.62 -12.44
N PHE A 150 2.29 -0.57 -12.24
CA PHE A 150 1.59 -1.69 -11.60
C PHE A 150 1.30 -1.44 -10.11
N SER A 151 2.14 -0.70 -9.40
CA SER A 151 1.84 -0.29 -8.03
C SER A 151 0.66 0.69 -7.97
N ILE A 152 0.56 1.63 -8.92
CA ILE A 152 -0.60 2.53 -9.03
C ILE A 152 -1.84 1.73 -9.38
N SER A 153 -1.77 0.84 -10.38
CA SER A 153 -2.89 -0.03 -10.78
C SER A 153 -3.37 -0.93 -9.64
N GLU A 154 -2.46 -1.46 -8.82
CA GLU A 154 -2.80 -2.25 -7.62
C GLU A 154 -3.63 -1.41 -6.65
N ASN A 155 -3.20 -0.19 -6.34
CA ASN A 155 -3.93 0.69 -5.43
C ASN A 155 -5.26 1.17 -6.02
N LEU A 156 -5.34 1.42 -7.33
CA LEU A 156 -6.59 1.73 -8.01
C LEU A 156 -7.56 0.54 -7.99
N GLY A 157 -7.07 -0.68 -8.19
CA GLY A 157 -7.87 -1.90 -8.06
C GLY A 157 -8.44 -2.04 -6.64
N LEU A 158 -7.61 -1.86 -5.61
CA LEU A 158 -8.04 -1.88 -4.21
C LEU A 158 -9.09 -0.80 -3.89
N LEU A 159 -8.92 0.42 -4.41
CA LEU A 159 -9.90 1.50 -4.26
C LEU A 159 -11.22 1.15 -4.98
N LEU A 160 -11.15 0.60 -6.20
CA LEU A 160 -12.34 0.21 -6.94
C LEU A 160 -13.15 -0.84 -6.17
N LEU A 161 -12.48 -1.89 -5.67
CA LEU A 161 -13.06 -2.95 -4.83
C LEU A 161 -13.70 -2.42 -3.53
N THR A 162 -13.19 -1.32 -3.00
CA THR A 162 -13.61 -0.72 -1.73
C THR A 162 -14.83 0.18 -1.89
N TYR A 163 -14.83 0.99 -2.95
CA TYR A 163 -15.90 1.96 -3.17
C TYR A 163 -17.06 1.38 -3.98
N VAL A 164 -16.78 0.43 -4.87
CA VAL A 164 -17.80 -0.31 -5.62
C VAL A 164 -18.06 -1.64 -4.93
N SER A 165 -19.17 -1.70 -4.20
CA SER A 165 -19.56 -2.91 -3.47
C SER A 165 -19.94 -4.03 -4.44
N SER A 166 -19.70 -5.29 -4.03
CA SER A 166 -20.11 -6.45 -4.83
C SER A 166 -21.62 -6.52 -5.03
N ASN A 167 -22.39 -5.91 -4.12
CA ASN A 167 -23.85 -5.84 -4.16
C ASN A 167 -24.38 -4.70 -5.06
N GLU A 168 -23.55 -3.70 -5.37
CA GLU A 168 -23.93 -2.58 -6.23
C GLU A 168 -23.75 -2.93 -7.71
N THR A 169 -22.52 -3.25 -8.12
CA THR A 169 -22.21 -3.63 -9.51
C THR A 169 -21.16 -4.74 -9.54
N TYR A 170 -21.63 -5.99 -9.47
CA TYR A 170 -20.77 -7.17 -9.45
C TYR A 170 -19.72 -7.21 -10.57
N PHE A 171 -20.09 -6.77 -11.78
CA PHE A 171 -19.16 -6.72 -12.91
C PHE A 171 -17.95 -5.82 -12.64
N VAL A 172 -18.18 -4.58 -12.22
CA VAL A 172 -17.10 -3.61 -11.95
C VAL A 172 -16.27 -4.06 -10.75
N HIS A 173 -16.92 -4.58 -9.70
CA HIS A 173 -16.23 -5.14 -8.54
C HIS A 173 -15.30 -6.29 -8.94
N LYS A 174 -15.76 -7.22 -9.78
CA LYS A 174 -14.96 -8.33 -10.31
C LYS A 174 -13.78 -7.83 -11.14
N GLU A 175 -13.97 -6.85 -12.02
CA GLU A 175 -12.86 -6.29 -12.80
C GLU A 175 -11.84 -5.58 -11.88
N GLY A 176 -12.29 -4.92 -10.82
CA GLY A 176 -11.43 -4.39 -9.76
C GLY A 176 -10.61 -5.46 -9.04
N PHE A 177 -11.23 -6.61 -8.75
CA PHE A 177 -10.57 -7.78 -8.17
C PHE A 177 -9.45 -8.29 -9.07
N VAL A 178 -9.75 -8.49 -10.36
CA VAL A 178 -8.78 -8.95 -11.34
C VAL A 178 -7.64 -7.95 -11.49
N LEU A 179 -7.97 -6.65 -11.59
CA LEU A 179 -6.98 -5.58 -11.68
C LEU A 179 -6.05 -5.60 -10.46
N PHE A 180 -6.59 -5.69 -9.25
CA PHE A 180 -5.80 -5.76 -8.01
C PHE A 180 -4.85 -6.97 -8.01
N ILE A 181 -5.36 -8.18 -8.25
CA ILE A 181 -4.57 -9.41 -8.20
C ILE A 181 -3.46 -9.43 -9.26
N VAL A 182 -3.82 -9.16 -10.52
CA VAL A 182 -2.87 -9.23 -11.65
C VAL A 182 -1.79 -8.16 -11.49
N SER A 183 -2.17 -6.91 -11.19
CA SER A 183 -1.20 -5.84 -11.00
C SER A 183 -0.31 -6.05 -9.77
N SER A 184 -0.86 -6.55 -8.66
CA SER A 184 -0.10 -6.94 -7.46
C SER A 184 0.96 -8.00 -7.79
N LEU A 185 0.61 -9.07 -8.48
CA LEU A 185 1.54 -10.15 -8.83
C LEU A 185 2.67 -9.65 -9.74
N ILE A 186 2.33 -8.83 -10.75
CA ILE A 186 3.33 -8.25 -11.65
C ILE A 186 4.24 -7.27 -10.88
N TYR A 187 3.67 -6.42 -10.03
CA TYR A 187 4.43 -5.51 -9.15
C TYR A 187 5.41 -6.28 -8.25
N MET A 188 4.95 -7.34 -7.58
CA MET A 188 5.79 -8.17 -6.71
C MET A 188 6.91 -8.86 -7.49
N LEU A 189 6.61 -9.37 -8.69
CA LEU A 189 7.59 -9.99 -9.57
C LEU A 189 8.67 -9.00 -9.99
N ILE A 190 8.29 -7.83 -10.49
CA ILE A 190 9.23 -6.77 -10.89
C ILE A 190 10.06 -6.31 -9.69
N THR A 191 9.43 -6.10 -8.54
CA THR A 191 10.12 -5.75 -7.29
C THR A 191 11.16 -6.81 -6.93
N CYS A 192 10.81 -8.10 -6.95
CA CYS A 192 11.78 -9.18 -6.70
C CYS A 192 12.96 -9.15 -7.70
N ARG A 193 12.70 -8.89 -8.99
CA ARG A 193 13.75 -8.78 -10.01
C ARG A 193 14.69 -7.60 -9.75
N LEU A 194 14.14 -6.43 -9.41
CA LEU A 194 14.92 -5.24 -9.06
C LEU A 194 15.74 -5.48 -7.79
N TRP A 195 15.16 -6.10 -6.77
CA TRP A 195 15.86 -6.41 -5.52
C TRP A 195 16.91 -7.50 -5.67
N LYS A 196 16.75 -8.42 -6.63
CA LYS A 196 17.82 -9.37 -7.01
C LYS A 196 19.03 -8.62 -7.58
N ALA A 197 18.79 -7.62 -8.41
CA ALA A 197 19.86 -6.77 -8.94
C ALA A 197 20.51 -5.92 -7.84
N ILE A 198 19.73 -5.34 -6.91
CA ILE A 198 20.25 -4.58 -5.75
C ILE A 198 21.13 -5.48 -4.88
N LYS A 199 20.62 -6.66 -4.50
CA LYS A 199 21.32 -7.63 -3.65
C LYS A 199 22.67 -8.02 -4.25
N LYS A 200 22.77 -8.18 -5.58
CA LYS A 200 24.03 -8.56 -6.26
C LYS A 200 25.17 -7.57 -6.00
N TYR A 201 24.87 -6.29 -5.78
CA TYR A 201 25.87 -5.22 -5.59
C TYR A 201 25.81 -4.59 -4.20
N SER A 202 24.99 -5.12 -3.29
CA SER A 202 24.88 -4.61 -1.92
C SER A 202 25.64 -5.50 -0.95
N LEU A 203 26.42 -4.88 -0.07
CA LEU A 203 27.06 -5.53 1.07
C LEU A 203 26.17 -5.56 2.33
N SER A 204 24.97 -4.97 2.25
CA SER A 204 24.05 -4.91 3.40
C SER A 204 23.35 -6.26 3.64
N PRO A 205 23.46 -6.85 4.85
CA PRO A 205 22.70 -8.06 5.20
C PRO A 205 21.19 -7.80 5.24
N GLU A 206 20.77 -6.54 5.45
CA GLU A 206 19.36 -6.15 5.48
C GLU A 206 18.73 -6.23 4.07
N ASP A 207 19.46 -5.82 3.03
CA ASP A 207 19.01 -5.93 1.63
C ASP A 207 18.84 -7.40 1.21
N ALA A 208 19.75 -8.27 1.67
CA ALA A 208 19.65 -9.71 1.42
C ALA A 208 18.44 -10.34 2.13
N LYS A 209 18.19 -9.97 3.40
CA LYS A 209 17.01 -10.39 4.16
C LYS A 209 15.73 -9.93 3.49
N SER A 210 15.67 -8.66 3.08
CA SER A 210 14.51 -8.08 2.42
C SER A 210 14.16 -8.80 1.11
N HIS A 211 15.15 -8.99 0.23
CA HIS A 211 14.97 -9.76 -1.02
C HIS A 211 14.47 -11.18 -0.76
N HIS A 212 15.02 -11.88 0.23
CA HIS A 212 14.63 -13.24 0.56
C HIS A 212 13.16 -13.35 0.96
N TRP A 213 12.69 -12.44 1.83
CA TRP A 213 11.30 -12.39 2.25
C TRP A 213 10.35 -11.97 1.13
N LYS A 214 10.74 -11.01 0.28
CA LYS A 214 9.97 -10.63 -0.92
C LYS A 214 9.70 -11.82 -1.83
N VAL A 215 10.73 -12.62 -2.13
CA VAL A 215 10.57 -13.82 -2.97
C VAL A 215 9.66 -14.85 -2.30
N ARG A 216 9.81 -15.07 -0.98
CA ARG A 216 8.92 -15.98 -0.23
C ARG A 216 7.46 -15.54 -0.29
N PHE A 217 7.19 -14.26 -0.04
CA PHE A 217 5.82 -13.73 -0.09
C PHE A 217 5.23 -13.77 -1.49
N LEU A 218 6.01 -13.52 -2.54
CA LEU A 218 5.57 -13.72 -3.93
C LEU A 218 5.15 -15.17 -4.19
N LEU A 219 5.98 -16.14 -3.81
CA LEU A 219 5.67 -17.56 -4.01
C LEU A 219 4.44 -18.00 -3.22
N LEU A 220 4.31 -17.56 -1.97
CA LEU A 220 3.13 -17.81 -1.15
C LEU A 220 1.89 -17.18 -1.78
N ASN A 221 1.96 -15.93 -2.23
CA ASN A 221 0.84 -15.23 -2.84
C ASN A 221 0.35 -15.94 -4.12
N ILE A 222 1.27 -16.36 -5.01
CA ILE A 222 0.93 -17.15 -6.20
C ILE A 222 0.25 -18.47 -5.81
N SER A 223 0.79 -19.18 -4.82
CA SER A 223 0.21 -20.44 -4.36
C SER A 223 -1.20 -20.23 -3.79
N PHE A 224 -1.41 -19.20 -2.96
CA PHE A 224 -2.72 -18.89 -2.40
C PHE A 224 -3.73 -18.45 -3.47
N CYS A 225 -3.31 -17.68 -4.47
CA CYS A 225 -4.14 -17.33 -5.63
C CYS A 225 -4.60 -18.59 -6.39
N ALA A 226 -3.69 -19.54 -6.61
CA ALA A 226 -4.02 -20.80 -7.28
C ALA A 226 -5.03 -21.63 -6.48
N PHE A 227 -4.84 -21.75 -5.16
CA PHE A 227 -5.79 -22.45 -4.29
C PHE A 227 -7.14 -21.74 -4.21
N ALA A 228 -7.17 -20.42 -4.07
CA ALA A 228 -8.41 -19.63 -4.10
C ALA A 228 -9.17 -19.89 -5.41
N GLY A 229 -8.50 -19.78 -6.56
CA GLY A 229 -9.10 -20.07 -7.86
C GLY A 229 -9.63 -21.50 -7.97
N PHE A 230 -8.88 -22.48 -7.47
CA PHE A 230 -9.31 -23.88 -7.45
C PHE A 230 -10.58 -24.10 -6.62
N PHE A 231 -10.64 -23.58 -5.39
CA PHE A 231 -11.80 -23.75 -4.52
C PHE A 231 -13.01 -22.95 -5.01
N TYR A 232 -12.79 -21.77 -5.60
CA TYR A 232 -13.83 -21.00 -6.26
C TYR A 232 -14.43 -21.76 -7.45
N TRP A 233 -13.58 -22.30 -8.34
CA TRP A 233 -14.03 -23.14 -9.46
C TRP A 233 -14.80 -24.36 -8.96
N LYS A 234 -14.25 -25.06 -7.96
CA LYS A 234 -14.86 -26.25 -7.36
C LYS A 234 -16.24 -25.95 -6.76
N HIS A 235 -16.39 -24.83 -6.06
CA HIS A 235 -17.67 -24.42 -5.51
C HIS A 235 -18.70 -24.14 -6.62
N ASN A 236 -18.32 -23.37 -7.65
CA ASN A 236 -19.24 -23.01 -8.73
C ASN A 236 -19.62 -24.20 -9.64
N MET A 237 -18.77 -25.21 -9.76
CA MET A 237 -19.05 -26.38 -10.62
C MET A 237 -19.77 -27.51 -9.89
N TYR A 238 -19.40 -27.76 -8.64
CA TYR A 238 -19.86 -28.95 -7.90
C TYR A 238 -20.74 -28.62 -6.70
N CYS A 239 -20.89 -27.35 -6.33
CA CYS A 239 -21.63 -26.91 -5.13
C CYS A 239 -21.27 -27.71 -3.87
N GLN A 240 -20.03 -28.15 -3.71
CA GLN A 240 -19.62 -28.93 -2.54
C GLN A 240 -19.55 -28.04 -1.29
N SER A 241 -20.22 -28.46 -0.21
CA SER A 241 -20.22 -27.79 1.10
C SER A 241 -18.80 -27.50 1.60
N GLY A 242 -18.59 -26.32 2.18
CA GLY A 242 -17.29 -25.87 2.68
C GLY A 242 -16.26 -25.49 1.60
N SER A 243 -16.52 -25.70 0.30
CA SER A 243 -15.58 -25.28 -0.75
C SER A 243 -15.45 -23.76 -0.81
N TYR A 244 -16.56 -23.02 -0.61
CA TYR A 244 -16.51 -21.56 -0.57
C TYR A 244 -15.82 -21.04 0.70
N THR A 245 -15.92 -21.78 1.81
CA THR A 245 -15.15 -21.50 3.05
C THR A 245 -13.64 -21.57 2.80
N LEU A 246 -13.17 -22.59 2.06
CA LEU A 246 -11.77 -22.70 1.70
C LEU A 246 -11.35 -21.61 0.70
N PHE A 247 -12.22 -21.25 -0.26
CA PHE A 247 -12.00 -20.09 -1.11
C PHE A 247 -11.77 -18.81 -0.29
N ALA A 248 -12.68 -18.50 0.65
CA ALA A 248 -12.57 -17.35 1.53
C ALA A 248 -11.27 -17.37 2.35
N LEU A 249 -10.89 -18.53 2.89
CA LEU A 249 -9.63 -18.68 3.62
C LEU A 249 -8.42 -18.32 2.74
N PHE A 250 -8.35 -18.84 1.51
CA PHE A 250 -7.23 -18.52 0.62
C PHE A 250 -7.26 -17.09 0.12
N GLU A 251 -8.43 -16.49 -0.05
CA GLU A 251 -8.57 -15.05 -0.32
C GLU A 251 -7.93 -14.21 0.80
N TYR A 252 -8.14 -14.59 2.06
CA TYR A 252 -7.54 -13.90 3.21
C TYR A 252 -6.01 -14.04 3.19
N LEU A 253 -5.51 -15.25 2.90
CA LEU A 253 -4.08 -15.52 2.82
C LEU A 253 -3.40 -14.77 1.66
N VAL A 254 -4.09 -14.57 0.53
CA VAL A 254 -3.62 -13.70 -0.57
C VAL A 254 -3.45 -12.26 -0.07
N VAL A 255 -4.46 -11.71 0.61
CA VAL A 255 -4.39 -10.32 1.11
C VAL A 255 -3.31 -10.18 2.19
N PHE A 256 -3.21 -11.10 3.15
CA PHE A 256 -2.18 -11.05 4.20
C PHE A 256 -0.77 -11.20 3.64
N SER A 257 -0.55 -12.08 2.67
CA SER A 257 0.76 -12.19 2.01
C SER A 257 1.10 -10.94 1.19
N ASN A 258 0.12 -10.27 0.58
CA ASN A 258 0.31 -8.97 -0.08
C ASN A 258 0.71 -7.87 0.93
N MET A 259 -0.01 -7.75 2.05
CA MET A 259 0.35 -6.83 3.14
C MET A 259 1.76 -7.10 3.67
N ALA A 260 2.11 -8.37 3.89
CA ALA A 260 3.43 -8.78 4.36
C ALA A 260 4.54 -8.48 3.33
N PHE A 261 4.25 -8.59 2.03
CA PHE A 261 5.17 -8.16 0.98
C PHE A 261 5.46 -6.66 1.08
N HIS A 262 4.44 -5.82 1.21
CA HIS A 262 4.63 -4.37 1.37
C HIS A 262 5.32 -3.99 2.68
N LEU A 263 5.09 -4.76 3.75
CA LEU A 263 5.77 -4.58 5.03
C LEU A 263 7.30 -4.75 4.94
N THR A 264 7.80 -5.50 3.93
CA THR A 264 9.25 -5.62 3.71
C THR A 264 9.95 -4.28 3.44
N ALA A 265 9.19 -3.23 3.10
CA ALA A 265 9.69 -1.86 2.99
C ALA A 265 10.34 -1.32 4.28
N VAL A 266 10.00 -1.90 5.44
CA VAL A 266 10.65 -1.59 6.73
C VAL A 266 12.15 -1.88 6.69
N TRP A 267 12.57 -2.94 6.00
CA TRP A 267 14.00 -3.26 5.85
C TRP A 267 14.66 -2.38 4.78
N ASP A 268 13.92 -2.02 3.73
CA ASP A 268 14.46 -1.28 2.58
C ASP A 268 14.85 0.17 2.92
N PHE A 269 14.14 0.77 3.87
CA PHE A 269 14.24 2.20 4.18
C PHE A 269 14.40 2.49 5.68
N LYS A 270 14.89 1.52 6.45
CA LYS A 270 15.04 1.59 7.91
C LYS A 270 15.74 2.86 8.42
N SER A 271 16.69 3.42 7.67
CA SER A 271 17.45 4.63 8.01
C SER A 271 16.92 5.92 7.36
N ARG A 272 15.68 5.93 6.86
CA ARG A 272 15.06 7.12 6.23
C ARG A 272 13.93 7.68 7.10
N GLU A 273 13.77 8.99 7.06
CA GLU A 273 12.69 9.72 7.72
C GLU A 273 11.71 10.29 6.69
N VAL A 274 10.41 10.19 7.01
CA VAL A 274 9.34 10.93 6.33
C VAL A 274 9.20 12.28 7.02
N MET A 275 9.36 13.37 6.28
CA MET A 275 9.22 14.72 6.81
C MET A 275 8.10 15.48 6.09
N VAL A 276 7.23 16.10 6.88
CA VAL A 276 6.22 17.05 6.40
C VAL A 276 6.77 18.46 6.66
N ILE A 277 6.92 19.25 5.59
CA ILE A 277 7.44 20.61 5.65
C ILE A 277 6.27 21.56 5.36
N SER A 278 6.08 22.59 6.18
CA SER A 278 5.13 23.65 5.86
C SER A 278 5.66 24.52 4.72
N CYS A 279 4.86 24.76 3.69
CA CYS A 279 5.04 25.94 2.86
C CYS A 279 4.45 27.11 3.63
N SER A 280 5.28 27.85 4.36
CA SER A 280 4.97 29.25 4.63
C SER A 280 5.30 30.00 3.34
N ASP A 281 4.28 30.57 2.69
CA ASP A 281 4.52 31.62 1.71
C ASP A 281 5.10 32.81 2.48
N ASP A 282 6.31 33.23 2.12
CA ASP A 282 6.87 34.50 2.58
C ASP A 282 5.91 35.59 2.12
N LYS A 283 5.07 36.06 3.04
CA LYS A 283 4.35 37.32 2.88
C LYS A 283 5.39 38.41 3.11
N ASP A 284 6.13 38.76 2.06
CA ASP A 284 6.85 40.03 2.03
C ASP A 284 5.78 41.14 2.11
N PHE A 285 5.78 41.86 3.23
CA PHE A 285 4.95 43.05 3.47
C PHE A 285 5.58 44.29 2.84
#